data_AF-A0A1V6J072-F1
#
_entry.id   AF-A0A1V6J072-F1
#
_cell.length_a   1.000
_cell.length_b   1.000
_cell.length_c   1.000
_cell.angle_alpha   90.00
_cell.angle_beta   90.00
_cell.angle_gamma   90.00
#
_symmetry.space_group_name_H-M   'P 1'
#
loop_
_entity.id
_entity.type
_entity.pdbx_description
1 polymer ?
#
loop_
_entity_poly.entity_id
_entity_poly.type
_entity_poly.pdbx_seq_one_letter_code
_entity_poly.pdbx_strand_id
1 'polypeptide(L)'
;MKGIKHNIKKRDRQGFTLLEVLIAMFILTVAILALVSVTVTVIKGNASNKMVTTATTLAKDQLETLKNDSLRDDAGFNSIATTNWAVVSGFPQYERRWTVTTITGNTACTAAGAPSACCKGAGTGNCPDRKNVTMEVRWSLQGSNHNVTLKSILIKK
;
A
#
# COMPACT_ATOMS: atom_id res chain seq x y z
N MET A 1 77.42 -20.59 -39.54
CA MET A 1 76.02 -20.12 -39.39
C MET A 1 75.89 -19.45 -38.01
N LYS A 2 75.60 -18.14 -37.97
CA LYS A 2 75.44 -17.36 -36.73
C LYS A 2 74.01 -17.57 -36.20
N GLY A 3 73.88 -18.16 -35.01
CA GLY A 3 72.57 -18.41 -34.36
C GLY A 3 71.95 -17.12 -33.83
N ILE A 4 70.66 -16.91 -34.14
CA ILE A 4 69.86 -15.78 -33.68
C ILE A 4 69.47 -16.02 -32.21
N LYS A 5 69.90 -15.16 -31.29
CA LYS A 5 69.47 -15.22 -29.88
C LYS A 5 68.10 -14.54 -29.72
N HIS A 6 67.08 -15.32 -29.35
CA HIS A 6 65.76 -14.82 -28.99
C HIS A 6 65.77 -14.32 -27.53
N ASN A 7 65.49 -13.03 -27.33
CA ASN A 7 65.54 -12.39 -26.00
C ASN A 7 64.13 -12.38 -25.39
N ILE A 8 63.78 -13.43 -24.66
CA ILE A 8 62.50 -13.52 -23.93
C ILE A 8 62.61 -12.65 -22.68
N LYS A 9 62.00 -11.45 -22.69
CA LYS A 9 61.80 -10.64 -21.48
C LYS A 9 60.93 -11.43 -20.49
N LYS A 10 61.52 -11.93 -19.40
CA LYS A 10 60.76 -12.41 -18.24
C LYS A 10 59.98 -11.22 -17.67
N ARG A 11 58.65 -11.31 -17.64
CA ARG A 11 57.83 -10.42 -16.82
C ARG A 11 58.14 -10.71 -15.35
N ASP A 12 58.59 -9.69 -14.65
CA ASP A 12 58.87 -9.75 -13.22
C ASP A 12 57.56 -10.04 -12.48
N ARG A 13 57.46 -11.20 -11.83
CA ARG A 13 56.31 -11.57 -10.99
C ARG A 13 56.56 -10.98 -9.61
N GLN A 14 56.42 -9.67 -9.48
CA GLN A 14 56.44 -9.01 -8.18
C GLN A 14 55.17 -9.43 -7.43
N GLY A 15 55.35 -10.21 -6.35
CA GLY A 15 54.28 -10.58 -5.44
C GLY A 15 53.80 -9.40 -4.60
N PHE A 16 52.58 -9.48 -4.09
CA PHE A 16 52.00 -8.49 -3.20
C PHE A 16 52.87 -8.26 -1.96
N THR A 17 53.03 -7.00 -1.57
CA THR A 17 53.75 -6.67 -0.34
C THR A 17 52.88 -6.98 0.88
N LEU A 18 53.48 -7.38 2.01
CA LEU A 18 52.75 -7.61 3.25
C LEU A 18 52.00 -6.35 3.72
N LEU A 19 52.58 -5.18 3.46
CA LEU A 19 51.98 -3.88 3.76
C LEU A 19 50.71 -3.64 2.94
N GLU A 20 50.69 -4.03 1.67
CA GLU A 20 49.52 -3.91 0.80
C GLU A 20 48.35 -4.77 1.30
N VAL A 21 48.62 -5.99 1.77
CA VAL A 21 47.60 -6.85 2.38
C VAL A 21 47.05 -6.22 3.67
N LEU A 22 47.91 -5.65 4.51
CA LEU A 22 47.47 -4.95 5.74
C LEU A 22 46.58 -3.75 5.43
N ILE A 23 46.98 -2.92 4.45
CA ILE A 23 46.18 -1.75 4.04
C ILE A 23 44.85 -2.20 3.44
N ALA A 24 44.84 -3.25 2.61
CA ALA A 24 43.61 -3.79 2.02
C ALA A 24 42.66 -4.34 3.10
N MET A 25 43.16 -5.09 4.07
CA MET A 25 42.36 -5.58 5.21
C MET A 25 41.82 -4.42 6.05
N PHE A 26 42.62 -3.37 6.28
CA PHE A 26 42.16 -2.19 7.00
C PHE A 26 41.02 -1.48 6.27
N ILE A 27 41.17 -1.18 4.98
CA ILE A 27 40.13 -0.56 4.16
C ILE A 27 38.86 -1.43 4.14
N LEU A 28 39.01 -2.76 4.01
CA LEU A 28 37.88 -3.70 4.01
C LEU A 28 37.10 -3.64 5.33
N THR A 29 37.77 -3.60 6.47
CA THR A 29 37.09 -3.53 7.77
C THR A 29 36.27 -2.24 7.91
N VAL A 30 36.82 -1.10 7.51
CA VAL A 30 36.11 0.20 7.53
C VAL A 30 34.89 0.17 6.60
N ALA A 31 35.04 -0.42 5.40
CA ALA A 31 33.95 -0.57 4.45
C ALA A 31 32.79 -1.42 5.00
N ILE A 32 33.09 -2.55 5.66
CA ILE A 32 32.06 -3.43 6.25
C ILE A 32 31.30 -2.71 7.37
N LEU A 33 31.99 -1.96 8.23
CA LEU A 33 31.35 -1.19 9.30
C LEU A 33 30.37 -0.14 8.75
N ALA A 34 30.75 0.56 7.67
CA ALA A 34 29.86 1.48 6.99
C ALA A 34 28.60 0.78 6.45
N LEU A 35 28.77 -0.41 5.84
CA LEU A 35 27.65 -1.19 5.27
C LEU A 35 26.63 -1.64 6.32
N VAL A 36 27.06 -1.97 7.54
CA VAL A 36 26.14 -2.40 8.62
C VAL A 36 25.06 -1.36 8.92
N SER A 37 25.41 -0.07 8.89
CA SER A 37 24.43 1.01 9.12
C SER A 37 23.37 1.09 8.01
N VAL A 38 23.78 0.87 6.77
CA VAL A 38 22.91 0.88 5.59
C VAL A 38 21.99 -0.33 5.60
N THR A 39 22.50 -1.53 5.92
CA THR A 39 21.68 -2.75 5.95
C THR A 39 20.56 -2.67 6.99
N VAL A 40 20.84 -2.13 8.18
CA VAL A 40 19.80 -1.89 9.21
C VAL A 40 18.71 -0.96 8.70
N THR A 41 19.11 0.11 7.99
CA THR A 41 18.16 1.08 7.41
C THR A 41 17.28 0.42 6.34
N VAL A 42 17.87 -0.40 5.47
CA VAL A 42 17.13 -1.15 4.44
C VAL A 42 16.14 -2.13 5.06
N ILE A 43 16.53 -2.87 6.11
CA ILE A 43 15.65 -3.82 6.80
C ILE A 43 14.45 -3.10 7.41
N LYS A 44 14.69 -1.99 8.13
CA LYS A 44 13.62 -1.18 8.73
C LYS A 44 12.71 -0.57 7.66
N GLY A 45 13.27 -0.07 6.57
CA GLY A 45 12.52 0.46 5.43
C GLY A 45 11.62 -0.60 4.80
N ASN A 46 12.15 -1.80 4.54
CA ASN A 46 11.39 -2.91 3.98
C ASN A 46 10.26 -3.37 4.91
N ALA A 47 10.50 -3.41 6.22
CA ALA A 47 9.45 -3.71 7.19
C ALA A 47 8.31 -2.67 7.15
N SER A 48 8.64 -1.37 7.12
CA SER A 48 7.66 -0.30 6.98
C SER A 48 6.87 -0.40 5.66
N ASN A 49 7.56 -0.62 4.53
CA ASN A 49 6.94 -0.77 3.22
C ASN A 49 5.99 -1.97 3.17
N LYS A 50 6.36 -3.09 3.81
CA LYS A 50 5.47 -4.25 3.97
C LYS A 50 4.22 -3.87 4.75
N MET A 51 4.35 -3.03 5.78
CA MET A 51 3.19 -2.60 6.57
C MET A 51 2.22 -1.75 5.74
N VAL A 52 2.73 -0.80 4.96
CA VAL A 52 1.94 0.04 4.04
C VAL A 52 1.25 -0.80 2.97
N THR A 53 1.98 -1.74 2.38
CA THR A 53 1.45 -2.65 1.35
C THR A 53 0.30 -3.47 1.92
N THR A 54 0.49 -4.06 3.10
CA THR A 54 -0.55 -4.85 3.78
C THR A 54 -1.78 -3.99 4.08
N ALA A 55 -1.60 -2.80 4.66
CA ALA A 55 -2.71 -1.87 4.93
C ALA A 55 -3.49 -1.51 3.67
N THR A 56 -2.78 -1.25 2.57
CA THR A 56 -3.39 -0.93 1.27
C THR A 56 -4.20 -2.12 0.73
N THR A 57 -3.65 -3.33 0.82
CA THR A 57 -4.36 -4.55 0.42
C THR A 57 -5.63 -4.75 1.26
N LEU A 58 -5.55 -4.59 2.59
CA LEU A 58 -6.70 -4.69 3.48
C LEU A 58 -7.78 -3.65 3.18
N ALA A 59 -7.38 -2.42 2.84
CA ALA A 59 -8.30 -1.36 2.45
C ALA A 59 -9.01 -1.69 1.12
N LYS A 60 -8.26 -2.19 0.13
CA LYS A 60 -8.81 -2.59 -1.18
C LYS A 60 -9.76 -3.77 -1.05
N ASP A 61 -9.39 -4.79 -0.31
CA ASP A 61 -10.21 -5.98 -0.08
C ASP A 61 -11.56 -5.64 0.56
N GLN A 62 -11.54 -4.76 1.57
CA GLN A 62 -12.79 -4.28 2.16
C GLN A 62 -13.60 -3.41 1.20
N LEU A 63 -12.97 -2.55 0.40
CA LEU A 63 -13.68 -1.75 -0.61
C LEU A 63 -14.37 -2.63 -1.65
N GLU A 64 -13.72 -3.71 -2.12
CA GLU A 64 -14.34 -4.66 -3.04
C GLU A 64 -15.50 -5.42 -2.37
N THR A 65 -15.39 -5.76 -1.09
CA THR A 65 -16.51 -6.32 -0.31
C THR A 65 -17.71 -5.38 -0.31
N LEU A 66 -17.50 -4.11 0.05
CA LEU A 66 -18.56 -3.09 0.07
C LEU A 66 -19.15 -2.85 -1.32
N LYS A 67 -18.32 -2.91 -2.37
CA LYS A 67 -18.77 -2.80 -3.75
C LYS A 67 -19.64 -3.98 -4.16
N ASN A 68 -19.26 -5.20 -3.81
CA ASN A 68 -20.08 -6.38 -4.06
C ASN A 68 -21.43 -6.29 -3.33
N ASP A 69 -21.43 -5.82 -2.07
CA ASP A 69 -22.67 -5.59 -1.31
C ASP A 69 -23.55 -4.53 -1.99
N SER A 70 -22.96 -3.48 -2.55
CA SER A 70 -23.67 -2.41 -3.26
C SER A 70 -24.35 -2.88 -4.56
N LEU A 71 -23.76 -3.88 -5.22
CA LEU A 71 -24.23 -4.42 -6.51
C LEU A 71 -25.13 -5.65 -6.34
N ARG A 72 -25.21 -6.22 -5.14
CA ARG A 72 -26.00 -7.42 -4.87
C ARG A 72 -27.50 -7.12 -4.99
N ASP A 73 -27.96 -6.17 -4.18
CA ASP A 73 -29.35 -5.73 -4.08
C ASP A 73 -29.46 -4.36 -3.37
N ASP A 74 -30.67 -3.77 -3.40
CA ASP A 74 -30.98 -2.50 -2.75
C ASP A 74 -30.71 -2.50 -1.23
N ALA A 75 -30.96 -3.62 -0.55
CA ALA A 75 -30.77 -3.73 0.90
C ALA A 75 -29.28 -3.72 1.27
N GLY A 76 -28.45 -4.40 0.48
CA GLY A 76 -26.99 -4.41 0.57
C GLY A 76 -26.43 -3.01 0.41
N PHE A 77 -26.80 -2.31 -0.67
CA PHE A 77 -26.44 -0.90 -0.85
C PHE A 77 -26.84 -0.04 0.34
N ASN A 78 -28.09 -0.17 0.83
CA ASN A 78 -28.61 0.65 1.92
C ASN A 78 -27.91 0.36 3.26
N SER A 79 -27.51 -0.89 3.51
CA SER A 79 -26.84 -1.32 4.74
C SER A 79 -25.42 -0.79 4.93
N ILE A 80 -24.78 -0.33 3.85
CA ILE A 80 -23.42 0.25 3.91
C ILE A 80 -23.47 1.60 4.65
N ALA A 81 -23.00 1.60 5.89
CA ALA A 81 -22.98 2.76 6.78
C ALA A 81 -21.56 3.05 7.30
N THR A 82 -21.34 4.25 7.83
CA THR A 82 -20.09 4.64 8.48
C THR A 82 -19.79 3.73 9.67
N THR A 83 -18.53 3.33 9.82
CA THR A 83 -18.05 2.50 10.93
C THR A 83 -17.04 3.23 11.81
N ASN A 84 -16.95 2.76 13.05
CA ASN A 84 -15.85 3.10 13.95
C ASN A 84 -14.62 2.24 13.63
N TRP A 85 -13.47 2.63 14.18
CA TRP A 85 -12.25 1.82 14.09
C TRP A 85 -12.48 0.45 14.71
N ALA A 86 -12.11 -0.59 13.97
CA ALA A 86 -12.16 -1.97 14.42
C ALA A 86 -10.93 -2.73 13.93
N VAL A 87 -10.46 -3.66 14.76
CA VAL A 87 -9.34 -4.54 14.43
C VAL A 87 -9.70 -5.42 13.23
N VAL A 88 -8.73 -5.63 12.33
CA VAL A 88 -8.90 -6.50 11.17
C VAL A 88 -8.65 -7.95 11.58
N SER A 89 -9.61 -8.83 11.27
CA SER A 89 -9.47 -10.27 11.56
C SER A 89 -8.22 -10.85 10.87
N GLY A 90 -7.40 -11.60 11.61
CA GLY A 90 -6.11 -12.12 11.14
C GLY A 90 -4.96 -11.09 11.10
N PHE A 91 -5.25 -9.82 11.40
CA PHE A 91 -4.30 -8.69 11.29
C PHE A 91 -4.43 -7.75 12.50
N PRO A 92 -4.11 -8.21 13.73
CA PRO A 92 -4.40 -7.48 14.97
C PRO A 92 -3.67 -6.13 15.10
N GLN A 93 -2.52 -5.97 14.43
CA GLN A 93 -1.80 -4.70 14.36
C GLN A 93 -2.44 -3.64 13.43
N TYR A 94 -3.52 -4.00 12.73
CA TYR A 94 -4.24 -3.10 11.83
C TYR A 94 -5.67 -2.89 12.33
N GLU A 95 -6.09 -1.64 12.28
CA GLU A 95 -7.48 -1.27 12.45
C GLU A 95 -7.97 -0.64 11.16
N ARG A 96 -9.25 -0.85 10.85
CA ARG A 96 -9.90 -0.24 9.70
C ARG A 96 -11.18 0.47 10.11
N ARG A 97 -11.56 1.47 9.33
CA ARG A 97 -12.88 2.08 9.33
C ARG A 97 -13.24 2.52 7.92
N TRP A 98 -14.52 2.79 7.69
CA TRP A 98 -14.93 3.53 6.51
C TRP A 98 -16.01 4.55 6.86
N THR A 99 -15.94 5.70 6.20
CA THR A 99 -16.98 6.74 6.29
C THR A 99 -17.77 6.77 4.99
N VAL A 100 -19.09 6.94 5.12
CA VAL A 100 -20.04 6.89 4.02
C VAL A 100 -20.78 8.21 3.95
N THR A 101 -20.74 8.85 2.78
CA THR A 101 -21.62 9.97 2.45
C THR A 101 -22.56 9.53 1.34
N THR A 102 -23.85 9.51 1.64
CA THR A 102 -24.88 9.17 0.65
C THR A 102 -25.10 10.34 -0.29
N ILE A 103 -25.12 10.04 -1.58
CA ILE A 103 -25.50 10.97 -2.64
C ILE A 103 -26.90 10.57 -3.08
N THR A 104 -27.75 11.58 -3.23
CA THR A 104 -29.14 11.44 -3.61
C THR A 104 -29.35 11.95 -5.03
N GLY A 105 -29.98 11.13 -5.87
CA GLY A 105 -30.43 11.50 -7.22
C GLY A 105 -31.96 11.42 -7.31
N ASN A 106 -32.61 12.54 -7.60
CA ASN A 106 -34.07 12.63 -7.74
C ASN A 106 -34.53 12.86 -9.20
N THR A 107 -33.59 12.93 -10.14
CA THR A 107 -33.87 13.20 -11.56
C THR A 107 -34.72 12.11 -12.23
N ALA A 108 -34.70 10.88 -11.70
CA ALA A 108 -35.53 9.78 -12.17
C ALA A 108 -36.99 9.86 -11.67
N CYS A 109 -37.29 10.69 -10.67
CA CYS A 109 -38.64 10.79 -10.12
C CYS A 109 -39.59 11.52 -11.08
N THR A 110 -40.67 10.85 -11.49
CA THR A 110 -41.68 11.40 -12.41
C THR A 110 -42.98 11.78 -11.69
N ALA A 111 -43.31 11.10 -10.60
CA ALA A 111 -44.46 11.38 -9.74
C ALA A 111 -44.20 10.89 -8.31
N ALA A 112 -45.11 11.16 -7.37
CA ALA A 112 -45.01 10.63 -6.02
C ALA A 112 -45.06 9.09 -6.06
N GLY A 113 -44.07 8.44 -5.43
CA GLY A 113 -43.92 6.98 -5.42
C GLY A 113 -43.45 6.34 -6.75
N ALA A 114 -43.15 7.12 -7.79
CA ALA A 114 -42.75 6.59 -9.10
C ALA A 114 -41.39 7.18 -9.57
N PRO A 115 -40.44 6.35 -10.03
CA PRO A 115 -40.49 4.88 -10.11
C PRO A 115 -40.26 4.18 -8.76
N SER A 116 -39.85 4.91 -7.73
CA SER A 116 -39.50 4.35 -6.41
C SER A 116 -40.22 5.08 -5.28
N ALA A 117 -40.44 4.38 -4.17
CA ALA A 117 -41.17 4.90 -3.01
C ALA A 117 -40.52 6.14 -2.35
N CYS A 118 -39.22 6.39 -2.62
CA CYS A 118 -38.50 7.57 -2.13
C CYS A 118 -38.83 8.85 -2.91
N CYS A 119 -39.51 8.75 -4.06
CA CYS A 119 -39.96 9.90 -4.84
C CYS A 119 -41.18 10.57 -4.19
N LYS A 120 -41.15 11.91 -4.10
CA LYS A 120 -42.24 12.73 -3.54
C LYS A 120 -43.00 13.53 -4.60
N GLY A 121 -42.49 13.57 -5.83
CA GLY A 121 -43.07 14.28 -6.99
C GLY A 121 -42.06 14.31 -8.14
N ALA A 122 -42.39 14.99 -9.24
CA ALA A 122 -41.48 15.15 -10.37
C ALA A 122 -40.19 15.87 -9.93
N GLY A 123 -39.03 15.25 -10.13
CA GLY A 123 -37.74 15.79 -9.71
C GLY A 123 -37.59 16.00 -8.20
N THR A 124 -38.46 15.43 -7.36
CA THR A 124 -38.44 15.62 -5.90
C THR A 124 -38.45 14.30 -5.16
N GLY A 125 -37.70 14.22 -4.06
CA GLY A 125 -37.52 13.00 -3.28
C GLY A 125 -36.09 12.86 -2.77
N ASN A 126 -35.87 11.87 -1.90
CA ASN A 126 -34.55 11.52 -1.41
C ASN A 126 -34.26 10.06 -1.78
N CYS A 127 -33.86 9.83 -3.03
CA CYS A 127 -33.49 8.53 -3.57
C CYS A 127 -31.97 8.38 -3.66
N PRO A 128 -31.33 7.65 -2.73
CA PRO A 128 -29.91 7.33 -2.81
C PRO A 128 -29.59 6.51 -4.06
N ASP A 129 -28.73 7.05 -4.92
CA ASP A 129 -28.22 6.39 -6.13
C ASP A 129 -26.75 6.01 -5.98
N ARG A 130 -26.00 6.77 -5.18
CA ARG A 130 -24.55 6.61 -5.00
C ARG A 130 -24.12 6.83 -3.56
N LYS A 131 -22.97 6.26 -3.19
CA LYS A 131 -22.32 6.47 -1.90
C LYS A 131 -20.84 6.75 -2.11
N ASN A 132 -20.35 7.87 -1.58
CA ASN A 132 -18.92 8.11 -1.45
C ASN A 132 -18.41 7.38 -0.21
N VAL A 133 -17.45 6.49 -0.39
CA VAL A 133 -16.83 5.73 0.68
C VAL A 133 -15.37 6.14 0.81
N THR A 134 -14.98 6.55 2.01
CA THR A 134 -13.57 6.75 2.38
C THR A 134 -13.16 5.62 3.31
N MET A 135 -12.31 4.72 2.81
CA MET A 135 -11.74 3.61 3.56
C MET A 135 -10.42 4.03 4.18
N GLU A 136 -10.25 3.81 5.47
CA GLU A 136 -9.03 4.09 6.20
C GLU A 136 -8.55 2.84 6.91
N VAL A 137 -7.25 2.56 6.81
CA VAL A 137 -6.57 1.51 7.57
C VAL A 137 -5.41 2.14 8.32
N ARG A 138 -5.32 1.93 9.64
CA ARG A 138 -4.26 2.45 10.49
C ARG A 138 -3.47 1.36 11.18
N TRP A 139 -2.21 1.64 11.47
CA TRP A 139 -1.32 0.81 12.29
C TRP A 139 -0.36 1.71 13.07
N SER A 140 0.30 1.14 14.08
CA SER A 140 1.35 1.83 14.83
C SER A 140 2.72 1.18 14.55
N LEU A 141 3.74 2.00 14.35
CA LEU A 141 5.13 1.58 14.19
C LEU A 141 6.03 2.50 15.03
N GLN A 142 6.78 1.94 15.97
CA GLN A 142 7.70 2.70 16.85
C GLN A 142 7.03 3.88 17.57
N GLY A 143 5.76 3.73 17.98
CA GLY A 143 5.00 4.78 18.68
C GLY A 143 4.39 5.84 17.78
N SER A 144 4.65 5.81 16.46
CA SER A 144 3.97 6.66 15.48
C SER A 144 2.79 5.94 14.85
N ASN A 145 1.68 6.65 14.70
CA ASN A 145 0.50 6.14 14.00
C ASN A 145 0.60 6.48 12.51
N HIS A 146 0.38 5.47 11.68
CA HIS A 146 0.34 5.57 10.24
C HIS A 146 -1.03 5.15 9.73
N ASN A 147 -1.44 5.71 8.60
CA ASN A 147 -2.66 5.30 7.93
C ASN A 147 -2.51 5.29 6.41
N VAL A 148 -3.38 4.52 5.77
CA VAL A 148 -3.65 4.59 4.33
C VAL A 148 -5.11 4.94 4.18
N THR A 149 -5.39 5.87 3.26
CA THR A 149 -6.76 6.29 2.93
C THR A 149 -7.02 6.03 1.45
N LEU A 150 -8.10 5.30 1.15
CA LEU A 150 -8.59 5.06 -0.21
C LEU A 150 -10.01 5.60 -0.33
N LYS A 151 -10.35 6.19 -1.48
CA LYS A 151 -11.69 6.70 -1.77
C LYS A 151 -12.30 5.94 -2.93
N SER A 152 -13.59 5.65 -2.83
CA SER A 152 -14.36 5.00 -3.89
C SER A 152 -15.79 5.53 -3.93
N ILE A 153 -16.44 5.38 -5.08
CA ILE A 153 -17.87 5.64 -5.26
C ILE A 153 -18.55 4.31 -5.49
N LEU A 154 -19.53 4.00 -4.65
CA LEU A 154 -20.42 2.86 -4.83
C LEU A 154 -21.68 3.34 -5.54
N ILE A 155 -22.14 2.54 -6.51
CA ILE A 155 -23.33 2.82 -7.29
C ILE A 155 -24.35 1.74 -6.95
N LYS A 156 -25.60 2.14 -6.76
CA LYS A 156 -26.72 1.23 -6.55
C LYS A 156 -27.01 0.46 -7.85
N LYS A 157 -27.34 -0.83 -7.75
CA LYS A 157 -27.72 -1.70 -8.89
C LYS A 157 -28.89 -1.13 -9.69
#